data_AF-A0A2P8K6J1-F1
#
_entry.id   AF-A0A2P8K6J1-F1
#
_cell.length_a   1.000
_cell.length_b   1.000
_cell.length_c   1.000
_cell.angle_alpha   90.00
_cell.angle_beta   90.00
_cell.angle_gamma   90.00
#
_symmetry.space_group_name_H-M   'P 1'
#
loop_
_entity.id
_entity.type
_entity.pdbx_description
1 polymer ?
#
loop_
_entity_poly.entity_id
_entity_poly.type
_entity_poly.pdbx_seq_one_letter_code
_entity_poly.pdbx_strand_id
1 'polypeptide(L)'
;GICIVFVSHRLEEVMAVSDRISVLKDGNLVGTMPAAEVTTRRLGFLMTGQEFDYQVRDLWQGQGSTPVLEVRNLSRKGEYYNVSLKVEAGEVVSIVGLLGAGRTELCLSLFGMTRPDSGEILINGQPVRLR
;
A
#
# COMPACT_ATOMS: atom_id res chain seq x y z
N GLY A 1 32.34 22.01 -12.63
CA GLY A 1 31.38 20.90 -12.54
C GLY A 1 30.62 21.02 -11.24
N ILE A 2 29.36 20.60 -11.21
CA ILE A 2 28.53 20.59 -10.00
C ILE A 2 28.41 19.13 -9.55
N CYS A 3 28.58 18.86 -8.27
CA CYS A 3 28.26 17.57 -7.67
C CYS A 3 26.87 17.66 -7.05
N ILE A 4 26.02 16.67 -7.33
CA ILE A 4 24.68 16.56 -6.76
C ILE A 4 24.64 15.30 -5.91
N VAL A 5 24.12 15.43 -4.68
CA VAL A 5 23.80 14.29 -3.82
C VAL A 5 22.28 14.11 -3.86
N PHE A 6 21.82 13.01 -4.45
CA PHE A 6 20.41 12.66 -4.53
C PHE A 6 20.09 11.51 -3.58
N VAL A 7 19.09 11.70 -2.71
CA VAL A 7 18.67 10.70 -1.72
C VAL A 7 17.24 10.29 -2.03
N SER A 8 17.04 9.03 -2.39
CA SER A 8 15.72 8.45 -2.65
C SER A 8 15.72 6.96 -2.31
N HIS A 9 14.55 6.44 -1.93
CA HIS A 9 14.31 5.00 -1.78
C HIS A 9 13.58 4.42 -3.01
N ARG A 10 13.28 5.25 -4.02
CA ARG A 10 12.70 4.82 -5.29
C ARG A 10 13.83 4.42 -6.23
N LEU A 11 14.05 3.11 -6.30
CA LEU A 11 15.22 2.55 -6.98
C LEU A 11 15.30 2.91 -8.47
N GLU A 12 14.17 2.96 -9.18
CA GLU A 12 14.12 3.36 -10.59
C GLU A 12 14.63 4.79 -10.82
N GLU A 13 14.26 5.73 -9.94
CA GLU A 13 14.72 7.12 -10.02
C GLU A 13 16.22 7.20 -9.73
N VAL A 14 16.70 6.53 -8.68
CA VAL A 14 18.13 6.53 -8.29
C VAL A 14 19.00 6.00 -9.43
N MET A 15 18.59 4.89 -10.05
CA MET A 15 19.31 4.27 -11.15
C MET A 15 19.35 5.16 -12.40
N ALA A 16 18.29 5.91 -12.67
CA ALA A 16 18.16 6.74 -13.87
C ALA A 16 19.02 8.02 -13.83
N VAL A 17 19.29 8.57 -12.64
CA VAL A 17 19.91 9.91 -12.49
C VAL A 17 21.32 9.90 -11.90
N SER A 18 21.81 8.75 -11.43
CA SER A 18 23.08 8.66 -10.70
C SER A 18 24.18 8.03 -11.54
N ASP A 19 25.41 8.54 -11.45
CA ASP A 19 26.59 7.84 -11.95
C ASP A 19 27.05 6.74 -10.96
N ARG A 20 26.86 7.00 -9.67
CA ARG A 20 27.34 6.17 -8.56
C ARG A 20 26.33 6.15 -7.42
N ILE A 21 26.10 4.98 -6.85
CA ILE A 21 25.11 4.75 -5.80
C ILE A 21 25.82 4.26 -4.55
N SER A 22 25.55 4.89 -3.42
CA SER A 22 26.00 4.47 -2.10
C SER A 22 24.81 4.02 -1.27
N VAL A 23 24.87 2.82 -0.69
CA VAL A 23 23.79 2.27 0.13
C VAL A 23 24.18 2.37 1.59
N LEU A 24 23.34 3.05 2.38
CA LEU A 24 23.45 3.10 3.83
C LEU A 24 22.37 2.22 4.46
N LYS A 25 22.75 1.42 5.45
CA LYS A 25 21.85 0.58 6.25
C LYS A 25 22.29 0.60 7.70
N ASP A 26 21.36 0.80 8.63
CA ASP A 26 21.62 0.80 10.07
C ASP A 26 22.79 1.73 10.47
N GLY A 27 22.86 2.91 9.84
CA GLY A 27 23.92 3.90 10.06
C GLY A 27 25.28 3.57 9.43
N ASN A 28 25.41 2.45 8.72
CA ASN A 28 26.65 1.98 8.11
C ASN A 28 26.61 2.06 6.59
N LEU A 29 27.75 2.42 5.97
CA LEU A 29 27.93 2.35 4.53
C LEU A 29 28.11 0.88 4.12
N VAL A 30 27.08 0.30 3.50
CA VAL A 30 27.08 -1.09 3.05
C VAL A 30 27.94 -1.25 1.79
N GLY A 31 27.94 -0.24 0.91
CA GLY A 31 28.74 -0.27 -0.30
C GLY A 31 28.52 0.95 -1.18
N THR A 32 29.41 1.12 -2.14
CA THR A 32 29.32 2.13 -3.20
C THR A 32 29.68 1.48 -4.53
N MET A 33 28.86 1.70 -5.56
CA MET A 33 29.01 1.07 -6.87
C MET A 33 28.57 2.00 -8.01
N PRO A 34 29.10 1.84 -9.23
CA PRO A 34 28.56 2.49 -10.41
C PRO A 34 27.09 2.11 -10.62
N ALA A 35 26.25 3.07 -11.00
CA ALA A 35 24.83 2.80 -11.24
C ALA A 35 24.62 1.79 -12.38
N ALA A 36 25.51 1.80 -13.38
CA ALA A 36 25.48 0.88 -14.52
C ALA A 36 25.73 -0.60 -14.15
N GLU A 37 26.29 -0.88 -12.98
CA GLU A 37 26.71 -2.23 -12.56
C GLU A 37 25.76 -2.88 -11.55
N VAL A 38 24.68 -2.19 -11.15
CA VAL A 38 23.78 -2.66 -10.11
C VAL A 38 22.35 -2.81 -10.63
N THR A 39 21.62 -3.78 -10.08
CA THR A 39 20.21 -4.01 -10.40
C THR A 39 19.31 -3.54 -9.26
N THR A 40 18.05 -3.26 -9.57
CA THR A 40 17.01 -2.95 -8.57
C THR A 40 16.92 -4.03 -7.48
N ARG A 41 17.00 -5.32 -7.85
CA ARG A 41 17.00 -6.43 -6.88
C ARG A 41 18.20 -6.34 -5.94
N ARG A 42 19.41 -6.09 -6.47
CA ARG A 42 20.63 -6.01 -5.68
C ARG A 42 20.61 -4.80 -4.74
N LEU A 43 20.18 -3.63 -5.22
CA LEU A 43 20.01 -2.44 -4.36
C LEU A 43 18.99 -2.68 -3.26
N GLY A 44 17.83 -3.26 -3.60
CA GLY A 44 16.81 -3.64 -2.63
C GLY A 44 17.37 -4.54 -1.52
N PHE A 45 18.12 -5.57 -1.89
CA PHE A 45 18.81 -6.44 -0.93
C PHE A 45 19.81 -5.68 -0.06
N LEU A 46 20.64 -4.78 -0.63
CA LEU A 46 21.61 -4.01 0.15
C LEU A 46 20.92 -3.07 1.15
N MET A 47 19.74 -2.55 0.81
CA MET A 47 18.96 -1.66 1.68
C MET A 47 18.22 -2.40 2.80
N THR A 48 17.60 -3.54 2.50
CA THR A 48 16.73 -4.26 3.45
C THR A 48 17.41 -5.46 4.12
N GLY A 49 18.43 -6.04 3.49
CA GLY A 49 18.99 -7.35 3.84
C GLY A 49 18.08 -8.53 3.50
N GLN A 50 17.03 -8.31 2.71
CA GLN A 50 16.06 -9.34 2.33
C GLN A 50 15.98 -9.47 0.82
N GLU A 51 15.95 -10.70 0.32
CA GLU A 51 15.56 -10.95 -1.07
C GLU A 51 14.04 -10.97 -1.16
N PHE A 52 13.47 -10.05 -1.95
CA PHE A 52 12.04 -10.04 -2.23
C PHE A 52 11.77 -10.85 -3.49
N ASP A 53 10.89 -11.85 -3.34
CA ASP A 53 10.26 -12.51 -4.47
C ASP A 53 8.90 -11.85 -4.72
N TYR A 54 8.71 -11.33 -5.92
CA TYR A 54 7.48 -10.66 -6.37
C TYR A 54 6.50 -11.64 -7.03
N GLN A 55 6.62 -12.94 -6.76
CA GLN A 55 5.65 -13.92 -7.25
C GLN A 55 4.24 -13.51 -6.85
N VAL A 56 3.39 -13.34 -7.87
CA VAL A 56 1.96 -13.13 -7.71
C VAL A 56 1.40 -14.39 -7.08
N ARG A 57 0.85 -14.26 -5.87
CA ARG A 57 0.13 -15.36 -5.22
C ARG A 57 -1.13 -15.67 -6.02
N ASP A 58 -1.57 -16.93 -5.97
CA ASP A 58 -2.85 -17.33 -6.54
C ASP A 58 -3.98 -16.41 -6.05
N LEU A 59 -4.86 -16.03 -6.96
CA LEU A 59 -6.02 -15.22 -6.62
C LEU A 59 -6.91 -15.98 -5.64
N TRP A 60 -7.41 -15.27 -4.63
CA TRP A 60 -8.36 -15.81 -3.67
C TRP A 60 -9.57 -16.38 -4.40
N GLN A 61 -9.89 -17.66 -4.17
CA GLN A 61 -10.98 -18.36 -4.85
C GLN A 61 -12.31 -18.32 -4.09
N GLY A 62 -12.38 -17.59 -2.97
CA GLY A 62 -13.55 -17.58 -2.10
C GLY A 62 -13.59 -18.81 -1.19
N GLN A 63 -14.15 -18.63 0.00
CA GLN A 63 -14.56 -19.76 0.86
C GLN A 63 -16.09 -19.91 0.93
N GLY A 64 -16.86 -19.03 0.28
CA GLY A 64 -18.31 -19.01 0.36
C GLY A 64 -18.82 -18.78 1.79
N SER A 65 -17.99 -18.14 2.61
CA SER A 65 -18.25 -17.90 4.03
C SER A 65 -19.00 -16.58 4.22
N THR A 66 -19.64 -16.42 5.38
CA THR A 66 -20.23 -15.13 5.77
C THR A 66 -19.13 -14.05 5.73
N PRO A 67 -19.34 -12.91 5.03
CA PRO A 67 -18.36 -11.84 4.99
C PRO A 67 -17.98 -11.37 6.40
N VAL A 68 -16.69 -11.23 6.65
CA VAL A 68 -16.17 -10.68 7.91
C VAL A 68 -16.39 -9.16 7.97
N LEU A 69 -16.36 -8.51 6.82
CA LEU A 69 -16.72 -7.11 6.62
C LEU A 69 -17.70 -7.02 5.46
N GLU A 70 -18.84 -6.36 5.69
CA GLU A 70 -19.75 -5.96 4.63
C GLU A 70 -20.08 -4.48 4.78
N VAL A 71 -19.98 -3.76 3.67
CA VAL A 71 -20.26 -2.33 3.56
C VAL A 71 -21.38 -2.16 2.56
N ARG A 72 -22.42 -1.40 2.91
CA ARG A 72 -23.59 -1.17 2.06
C ARG A 72 -23.85 0.32 1.91
N ASN A 73 -23.77 0.80 0.67
CA ASN A 73 -24.09 2.16 0.25
C ASN A 73 -23.41 3.26 1.10
N LEU A 74 -22.20 3.00 1.58
CA LEU A 74 -21.49 3.88 2.50
C LEU A 74 -21.10 5.17 1.79
N SER A 75 -21.47 6.31 2.37
CA SER A 75 -21.21 7.61 1.77
C SER A 75 -20.77 8.63 2.81
N ARG A 76 -19.91 9.56 2.38
CA ARG A 76 -19.52 10.76 3.13
C ARG A 76 -19.31 11.91 2.15
N LYS A 77 -20.07 12.98 2.34
CA LYS A 77 -20.19 14.10 1.40
C LYS A 77 -18.82 14.73 1.14
N GLY A 78 -18.45 14.80 -0.14
CA GLY A 78 -17.18 15.39 -0.58
C GLY A 78 -15.97 14.44 -0.47
N GLU A 79 -16.15 13.22 0.01
CA GLU A 79 -15.06 12.26 0.21
C GLU A 79 -15.26 10.97 -0.58
N TYR A 80 -16.36 10.24 -0.36
CA TYR A 80 -16.69 9.02 -1.10
C TYR A 80 -18.21 8.82 -1.18
N TYR A 81 -18.68 8.14 -2.22
CA TYR A 81 -20.10 8.03 -2.54
C TYR A 81 -20.51 6.60 -2.88
N ASN A 82 -21.55 6.11 -2.20
CA ASN A 82 -22.24 4.87 -2.48
C ASN A 82 -21.32 3.64 -2.61
N VAL A 83 -20.42 3.46 -1.63
CA VAL A 83 -19.48 2.34 -1.62
C VAL A 83 -20.16 1.10 -1.06
N SER A 84 -20.16 0.02 -1.82
CA SER A 84 -20.62 -1.30 -1.37
C SER A 84 -19.55 -2.36 -1.69
N LEU A 85 -19.12 -3.09 -0.66
CA LEU A 85 -18.11 -4.15 -0.80
C LEU A 85 -18.29 -5.22 0.28
N LYS A 86 -17.81 -6.43 -0.01
CA LYS A 86 -17.77 -7.56 0.92
C LYS A 86 -16.33 -8.07 0.98
N VAL A 87 -15.90 -8.46 2.17
CA VAL A 87 -14.60 -9.09 2.39
C VAL A 87 -14.83 -10.39 3.16
N GLU A 88 -14.35 -11.50 2.61
CA GLU A 88 -14.39 -12.81 3.26
C GLU A 88 -13.18 -13.04 4.18
N ALA A 89 -13.29 -14.02 5.08
CA ALA A 89 -12.18 -14.39 5.95
C ALA A 89 -10.99 -14.91 5.14
N GLY A 90 -9.81 -14.32 5.31
CA GLY A 90 -8.59 -14.70 4.58
C GLY A 90 -8.40 -14.00 3.24
N GLU A 91 -9.39 -13.25 2.77
CA GLU A 91 -9.27 -12.42 1.58
C GLU A 91 -8.39 -11.19 1.84
N VAL A 92 -7.54 -10.84 0.87
CA VAL A 92 -6.74 -9.61 0.89
C VAL A 92 -7.30 -8.65 -0.16
N VAL A 93 -7.90 -7.55 0.30
CA VAL A 93 -8.53 -6.53 -0.56
C VAL A 93 -7.69 -5.26 -0.58
N SER A 94 -7.47 -4.71 -1.78
CA SER A 94 -6.76 -3.44 -1.97
C SER A 94 -7.69 -2.37 -2.53
N ILE A 95 -7.71 -1.20 -1.90
CA ILE A 95 -8.47 -0.02 -2.36
C ILE A 95 -7.52 0.90 -3.14
N VAL A 96 -7.70 0.98 -4.46
CA VAL A 96 -6.82 1.71 -5.38
C VAL A 96 -7.59 2.80 -6.14
N GLY A 97 -6.86 3.77 -6.70
CA GLY A 97 -7.46 4.96 -7.32
C GLY A 97 -6.51 6.16 -7.32
N LEU A 98 -6.89 7.20 -8.08
CA LEU A 98 -6.11 8.43 -8.19
C LEU A 98 -6.10 9.24 -6.87
N LEU A 99 -5.30 10.31 -6.83
CA LEU A 99 -5.35 11.28 -5.74
C LEU A 99 -6.75 11.92 -5.67
N GLY A 100 -7.33 12.00 -4.47
CA GLY A 100 -8.68 12.55 -4.26
C GLY A 100 -9.82 11.56 -4.55
N ALA A 101 -9.53 10.30 -4.88
CA ALA A 101 -10.57 9.28 -5.11
C ALA A 101 -11.30 8.80 -3.84
N GLY A 102 -11.05 9.40 -2.67
CA GLY A 102 -11.72 9.04 -1.40
C GLY A 102 -11.17 7.79 -0.70
N ARG A 103 -9.99 7.29 -1.09
CA ARG A 103 -9.41 6.03 -0.57
C ARG A 103 -9.06 6.11 0.90
N THR A 104 -8.33 7.16 1.28
CA THR A 104 -7.89 7.38 2.66
C THR A 104 -9.09 7.62 3.55
N GLU A 105 -10.02 8.44 3.07
CA GLU A 105 -11.26 8.83 3.72
C GLU A 105 -12.16 7.61 4.00
N LEU A 106 -12.35 6.75 2.98
CA LEU A 106 -13.08 5.50 3.12
C LEU A 106 -12.42 4.59 4.18
N CYS A 107 -11.10 4.39 4.09
CA CYS A 107 -10.37 3.58 5.08
C CYS A 107 -10.50 4.15 6.50
N LEU A 108 -10.38 5.46 6.68
CA LEU A 108 -10.56 6.11 7.98
C LEU A 108 -11.95 5.84 8.55
N SER A 109 -12.99 5.85 7.70
CA SER A 109 -14.35 5.50 8.13
C SER A 109 -14.51 4.02 8.47
N LEU A 110 -13.90 3.11 7.70
CA LEU A 110 -13.89 1.67 7.98
C LEU A 110 -13.11 1.32 9.26
N PHE A 111 -12.15 2.15 9.66
CA PHE A 111 -11.40 2.00 10.91
C PHE A 111 -12.03 2.76 12.09
N GLY A 112 -13.19 3.40 11.89
CA GLY A 112 -13.89 4.14 12.95
C GLY A 112 -13.32 5.53 13.27
N MET A 113 -12.27 5.96 12.59
CA MET A 113 -11.64 7.28 12.81
C MET A 113 -12.52 8.44 12.34
N THR A 114 -13.40 8.19 11.37
CA THR A 114 -14.38 9.16 10.88
C THR A 114 -15.74 8.50 10.73
N ARG A 115 -16.80 9.30 10.84
CA ARG A 115 -18.17 8.80 10.75
C ARG A 115 -18.70 9.00 9.32
N PRO A 116 -19.18 7.93 8.65
CA PRO A 116 -19.96 8.05 7.42
C PRO A 116 -21.23 8.88 7.63
N ASP A 117 -21.67 9.60 6.60
CA ASP A 117 -22.94 10.32 6.62
C ASP A 117 -24.13 9.38 6.44
N SER A 118 -23.95 8.30 5.67
CA SER A 118 -24.96 7.28 5.40
C SER A 118 -24.37 5.91 5.08
N GLY A 119 -25.24 4.91 5.01
CA GLY A 119 -24.90 3.51 4.74
C GLY A 119 -24.69 2.70 6.01
N GLU A 120 -24.32 1.43 5.83
CA GLU A 120 -24.16 0.47 6.91
C GLU A 120 -22.81 -0.23 6.82
N ILE A 121 -22.22 -0.50 7.98
CA ILE A 121 -21.05 -1.36 8.14
C ILE A 121 -21.49 -2.54 9.00
N LEU A 122 -21.25 -3.75 8.51
CA LEU A 122 -21.51 -5.00 9.20
C LEU A 122 -20.19 -5.73 9.42
N ILE A 123 -20.00 -6.25 10.64
CA ILE A 123 -18.87 -7.12 10.99
C ILE A 123 -19.45 -8.48 11.36
N ASN A 124 -18.99 -9.54 10.69
CA ASN A 124 -19.53 -10.90 10.84
C ASN A 124 -21.06 -10.94 10.72
N GLY A 125 -21.61 -10.18 9.76
CA GLY A 125 -23.06 -10.07 9.53
C GLY A 125 -23.84 -9.24 10.56
N GLN A 126 -23.20 -8.66 11.57
CA GLN A 126 -23.85 -7.81 12.58
C GLN A 126 -23.59 -6.32 12.29
N PRO A 127 -24.63 -5.47 12.23
CA PRO A 127 -24.44 -4.03 12.07
C PRO A 127 -23.64 -3.43 13.24
N VAL A 128 -22.64 -2.62 12.90
CA VAL A 128 -21.80 -1.93 13.89
C VAL A 128 -21.86 -0.42 13.72
N ARG A 129 -21.68 0.31 14.83
CA ARG A 129 -21.34 1.73 14.83
C ARG A 129 -19.94 1.89 15.38
N LEU A 130 -18.98 2.07 14.48
CA LEU A 130 -17.60 2.36 14.84
C LEU A 130 -17.54 3.77 15.48
N ARG A 131 -16.73 3.92 16.53
CA ARG A 131 -16.54 5.16 17.29
C ARG A 131 -15.07 5.53 17.30
#